data_AF-A0A6P3UNL6-F1
#
_entry.id   AF-A0A6P3UNL6-F1
#
_cell.length_a   1.000
_cell.length_b   1.000
_cell.length_c   1.000
_cell.angle_alpha   90.00
_cell.angle_beta   90.00
_cell.angle_gamma   90.00
#
_symmetry.space_group_name_H-M   'P 1'
#
loop_
_entity.id
_entity.type
_entity.pdbx_description
1 polymer ?
#
loop_
_entity_poly.entity_id
_entity_poly.type
_entity_poly.pdbx_seq_one_letter_code
_entity_poly.pdbx_strand_id
1 'polypeptide(L)'
;MKKLYLCLVLELCVLTMSQRTALDTSILNSIYRGYRNWLTQSYAGRSPKVPESVHHLKPGDIDVIAAMGDSLTIGAGVTSIYTFEVNIENRGIVGSIGGQGTWREYLTLPNILKKFNPKLMGYSLGDAICTDPAAQLNVAEAGAMSKDMTFMATYLVNKIKVDPRVDINKHWKLISLMIGSNDFCSNMCATSSPWTMLNDHKIDLIHTLRILRDNLPRTFVALIPPPHLKELVAAHKGRESFLCYLASMIECSCMFALQFRDQRPEYYKLIERFV
;
A
#
# COMPACT_ATOMS: atom_id res chain seq x y z
N MET A 1 -13.90 -34.10 -21.39
CA MET A 1 -12.66 -33.47 -20.89
C MET A 1 -12.86 -32.35 -19.86
N LYS A 2 -13.96 -31.56 -19.85
CA LYS A 2 -14.15 -30.51 -18.82
C LYS A 2 -14.76 -30.96 -17.48
N LYS A 3 -15.49 -32.09 -17.43
CA LYS A 3 -16.05 -32.63 -16.16
C LYS A 3 -15.00 -33.32 -15.26
N LEU A 4 -13.92 -33.84 -15.84
CA LEU A 4 -12.85 -34.51 -15.08
C LEU A 4 -12.00 -33.51 -14.26
N TYR A 5 -11.85 -32.27 -14.75
CA TYR A 5 -11.05 -31.24 -14.09
C TYR A 5 -11.72 -30.70 -12.82
N LEU A 6 -13.05 -30.60 -12.83
CA LEU A 6 -13.81 -30.17 -11.65
C LEU A 6 -13.85 -31.26 -10.56
N CYS A 7 -13.91 -32.54 -10.95
CA CYS A 7 -13.76 -33.67 -10.02
C CYS A 7 -12.37 -33.68 -9.36
N LEU A 8 -11.30 -33.46 -10.12
CA LEU A 8 -9.93 -33.38 -9.58
C LEU A 8 -9.74 -32.22 -8.59
N VAL A 9 -10.35 -31.06 -8.86
CA VAL A 9 -10.29 -29.90 -7.95
C VAL A 9 -11.14 -30.12 -6.69
N LEU A 10 -12.29 -30.79 -6.81
CA LEU A 10 -13.14 -31.14 -5.66
C LEU A 10 -12.52 -32.24 -4.79
N GLU A 11 -11.87 -33.25 -5.38
CA GLU A 11 -11.12 -34.27 -4.63
C GLU A 11 -9.90 -33.68 -3.90
N LEU A 12 -9.21 -32.69 -4.50
CA LEU A 12 -8.15 -31.93 -3.82
C LEU A 12 -8.68 -31.12 -2.62
N CYS A 13 -9.93 -30.66 -2.65
CA CYS A 13 -10.58 -29.98 -1.53
C CYS A 13 -11.10 -30.94 -0.44
N VAL A 14 -11.35 -32.21 -0.75
CA VAL A 14 -11.73 -33.22 0.25
C VAL A 14 -10.50 -33.74 1.00
N LEU A 15 -9.31 -33.74 0.38
CA LEU A 15 -8.03 -34.06 1.02
C LEU A 15 -7.53 -32.99 2.02
N THR A 16 -8.15 -31.80 2.06
CA THR A 16 -7.82 -30.74 3.03
C THR A 16 -8.71 -30.76 4.28
N MET A 17 -9.67 -31.68 4.36
CA MET A 17 -10.54 -31.84 5.53
C MET A 17 -10.38 -33.24 6.15
N SER A 18 -9.51 -33.32 7.17
CA SER A 18 -9.49 -34.38 8.20
C SER A 18 -9.11 -35.81 7.78
N GLN A 19 -7.80 -36.07 7.70
CA GLN A 19 -7.04 -37.11 8.43
C GLN A 19 -5.59 -37.07 7.93
N ARG A 20 -4.61 -37.50 8.74
CA ARG A 20 -3.21 -37.60 8.28
C ARG A 20 -3.16 -38.54 7.07
N THR A 21 -2.84 -38.01 5.89
CA THR A 21 -2.73 -38.81 4.66
C THR A 21 -1.29 -39.27 4.44
N ALA A 22 -1.02 -40.10 3.43
CA ALA A 22 0.36 -40.45 3.04
C ALA A 22 1.22 -39.19 2.74
N LEU A 23 0.59 -38.09 2.34
CA LEU A 23 1.21 -36.77 2.11
C LEU A 23 1.72 -36.09 3.41
N ASP A 24 1.28 -36.55 4.58
CA ASP A 24 1.73 -36.04 5.88
C ASP A 24 2.99 -36.74 6.42
N THR A 25 3.57 -37.68 5.67
CA THR A 25 4.88 -38.24 6.04
C THR A 25 5.97 -37.15 6.01
N SER A 26 6.92 -37.22 6.94
CA SER A 26 8.00 -36.22 7.07
C SER A 26 8.79 -36.05 5.76
N ILE A 27 8.93 -37.12 4.99
CA ILE A 27 9.62 -37.15 3.70
C ILE A 27 8.82 -36.39 2.62
N LEU A 28 7.53 -36.67 2.46
CA LEU A 28 6.70 -35.95 1.46
C LEU A 28 6.56 -34.47 1.81
N ASN A 29 6.43 -34.14 3.10
CA ASN A 29 6.50 -32.78 3.59
C ASN A 29 7.84 -32.10 3.29
N SER A 30 8.97 -32.82 3.42
CA SER A 30 10.30 -32.32 3.07
C SER A 30 10.43 -32.08 1.55
N ILE A 31 9.95 -33.01 0.73
CA ILE A 31 9.95 -32.90 -0.74
C ILE A 31 9.08 -31.72 -1.18
N TYR A 32 7.87 -31.59 -0.64
CA TYR A 32 6.98 -30.47 -0.93
C TYR A 32 7.62 -29.13 -0.55
N ARG A 33 8.23 -29.04 0.65
CA ARG A 33 8.98 -27.84 1.07
C ARG A 33 10.16 -27.57 0.15
N GLY A 34 10.89 -28.60 -0.28
CA GLY A 34 11.99 -28.48 -1.23
C GLY A 34 11.53 -27.92 -2.57
N TYR A 35 10.48 -28.50 -3.15
CA TYR A 35 9.90 -28.03 -4.41
C TYR A 35 9.34 -26.61 -4.31
N ARG A 36 8.60 -26.31 -3.22
CA ARG A 36 8.11 -24.97 -2.93
C ARG A 36 9.26 -23.98 -2.83
N ASN A 37 10.30 -24.28 -2.07
CA ASN A 37 11.45 -23.40 -1.90
C ASN A 37 12.19 -23.19 -3.23
N TRP A 38 12.35 -24.23 -4.05
CA TRP A 38 12.95 -24.14 -5.38
C TRP A 38 12.13 -23.24 -6.32
N LEU A 39 10.80 -23.43 -6.38
CA LEU A 39 9.91 -22.55 -7.14
C LEU A 39 10.03 -21.10 -6.66
N THR A 40 9.97 -20.89 -5.34
CA THR A 40 10.02 -19.55 -4.77
C THR A 40 11.37 -18.88 -5.08
N GLN A 41 12.49 -19.60 -4.99
CA GLN A 41 13.81 -19.06 -5.35
C GLN A 41 13.91 -18.74 -6.84
N SER A 42 13.33 -19.58 -7.71
CA SER A 42 13.43 -19.44 -9.16
C SER A 42 12.61 -18.26 -9.70
N TYR A 43 11.42 -18.04 -9.14
CA TYR A 43 10.48 -17.02 -9.59
C TYR A 43 10.49 -15.74 -8.76
N ALA A 44 10.84 -15.80 -7.46
CA ALA A 44 10.85 -14.65 -6.57
C ALA A 44 12.25 -14.22 -6.10
N GLY A 45 13.27 -15.08 -6.22
CA GLY A 45 14.65 -14.72 -5.88
C GLY A 45 15.26 -13.68 -6.80
N ARG A 46 16.43 -13.14 -6.40
CA ARG A 46 17.18 -12.16 -7.20
C ARG A 46 17.62 -12.77 -8.53
N SER A 47 17.47 -12.02 -9.61
CA SER A 47 17.87 -12.43 -10.95
C SER A 47 19.40 -12.46 -11.08
N PRO A 48 19.97 -13.39 -11.88
CA PRO A 48 21.41 -13.45 -12.11
C PRO A 48 21.99 -12.19 -12.77
N LYS A 49 21.17 -11.49 -13.57
CA LYS A 49 21.46 -10.19 -14.17
C LYS A 49 20.37 -9.22 -13.77
N VAL A 50 20.74 -7.96 -13.52
CA VAL A 50 19.78 -6.89 -13.20
C VAL A 50 18.82 -6.73 -14.39
N PRO A 51 17.50 -6.87 -14.20
CA PRO A 51 16.56 -6.81 -15.31
C PRO A 51 16.50 -5.40 -15.88
N GLU A 52 16.39 -5.28 -17.21
CA GLU A 52 16.29 -3.99 -17.90
C GLU A 52 14.85 -3.49 -18.06
N SER A 53 13.87 -4.38 -17.88
CA SER A 53 12.45 -4.08 -18.01
C SER A 53 11.66 -4.63 -16.83
N VAL A 54 10.60 -3.91 -16.47
CA VAL A 54 9.66 -4.30 -15.42
C VAL A 54 9.03 -5.67 -15.68
N HIS A 55 8.88 -6.08 -16.93
CA HIS A 55 8.30 -7.38 -17.29
C HIS A 55 9.16 -8.58 -16.87
N HIS A 56 10.45 -8.35 -16.56
CA HIS A 56 11.37 -9.37 -16.06
C HIS A 56 11.73 -9.15 -14.58
N LEU A 57 11.13 -8.16 -13.93
CA LEU A 57 11.44 -7.79 -12.56
C LEU A 57 10.91 -8.86 -11.59
N LYS A 58 11.78 -9.39 -10.75
CA LYS A 58 11.41 -10.30 -9.66
C LYS A 58 11.39 -9.58 -8.32
N PRO A 59 10.65 -10.09 -7.31
CA PRO A 59 10.72 -9.59 -5.94
C PRO A 59 12.14 -9.39 -5.39
N GLY A 60 13.06 -10.33 -5.66
CA GLY A 60 14.45 -10.24 -5.21
C GLY A 60 15.32 -9.22 -5.95
N ASP A 61 14.83 -8.64 -7.05
CA ASP A 61 15.52 -7.58 -7.80
C ASP A 61 15.20 -6.18 -7.27
N ILE A 62 14.15 -6.04 -6.44
CA ILE A 62 13.79 -4.76 -5.82
C ILE A 62 14.81 -4.44 -4.74
N ASP A 63 15.59 -3.38 -4.96
CA ASP A 63 16.63 -2.93 -4.03
C ASP A 63 16.13 -1.86 -3.08
N VAL A 64 15.26 -0.97 -3.57
CA VAL A 64 14.74 0.19 -2.84
C VAL A 64 13.21 0.15 -2.83
N ILE A 65 12.62 0.33 -1.67
CA ILE A 65 11.18 0.52 -1.51
C ILE A 65 10.91 1.92 -0.95
N ALA A 66 9.90 2.60 -1.47
CA ALA A 66 9.49 3.93 -1.06
C ALA A 66 7.97 4.08 -1.11
N ALA A 67 7.46 5.10 -0.45
CA ALA A 67 6.03 5.38 -0.43
C ALA A 67 5.72 6.87 -0.43
N MET A 68 4.63 7.22 -1.10
CA MET A 68 3.98 8.52 -1.13
C MET A 68 2.49 8.32 -0.84
N GLY A 69 1.86 9.28 -0.20
CA GLY A 69 0.44 9.14 0.13
C GLY A 69 -0.01 9.99 1.30
N ASP A 70 -1.12 9.56 1.89
CA ASP A 70 -1.77 10.22 3.03
C ASP A 70 -1.61 9.45 4.36
N SER A 71 -2.48 9.77 5.33
CA SER A 71 -2.55 9.16 6.66
C SER A 71 -2.63 7.62 6.64
N LEU A 72 -3.18 7.00 5.59
CA LEU A 72 -3.21 5.54 5.46
C LEU A 72 -1.82 4.96 5.14
N THR A 73 -0.98 5.72 4.43
CA THR A 73 0.38 5.30 4.02
C THR A 73 1.40 5.48 5.14
N ILE A 74 1.12 6.34 6.13
CA ILE A 74 1.95 6.49 7.34
C ILE A 74 1.51 5.54 8.46
N GLY A 75 0.39 4.84 8.29
CA GLY A 75 -0.15 3.95 9.32
C GLY A 75 -0.67 4.70 10.55
N ALA A 76 -1.36 5.82 10.34
CA ALA A 76 -1.93 6.63 11.42
C ALA A 76 -2.81 5.75 12.34
N GLY A 77 -2.39 5.59 13.59
CA GLY A 77 -3.12 4.84 14.61
C GLY A 77 -3.35 3.36 14.31
N VAL A 78 -2.48 2.68 13.56
CA VAL A 78 -2.63 1.24 13.25
C VAL A 78 -2.70 0.37 14.52
N THR A 79 -2.01 0.77 15.58
CA THR A 79 -2.03 0.09 16.89
C THR A 79 -2.93 0.77 17.92
N SER A 80 -3.75 1.72 17.48
CA SER A 80 -4.57 2.53 18.35
C SER A 80 -5.64 1.71 19.08
N ILE A 81 -5.79 2.00 20.37
CA ILE A 81 -6.93 1.59 21.20
C ILE A 81 -7.81 2.80 21.54
N TYR A 82 -7.28 4.03 21.44
CA TYR A 82 -8.01 5.27 21.65
C TYR A 82 -7.93 6.20 20.46
N THR A 83 -9.03 6.87 20.14
CA THR A 83 -9.16 7.72 18.94
C THR A 83 -8.08 8.81 18.79
N PHE A 84 -7.58 9.39 19.90
CA PHE A 84 -6.54 10.43 19.83
C PHE A 84 -5.17 9.91 19.38
N GLU A 85 -4.93 8.59 19.47
CA GLU A 85 -3.70 7.93 19.02
C GLU A 85 -3.60 7.86 17.49
N VAL A 86 -4.61 8.33 16.75
CA VAL A 86 -4.53 8.54 15.30
C VAL A 86 -3.37 9.48 14.92
N ASN A 87 -2.92 10.33 15.84
CA ASN A 87 -1.74 11.19 15.65
C ASN A 87 -0.41 10.42 15.73
N ILE A 88 -0.42 9.14 16.11
CA ILE A 88 0.77 8.29 16.14
C ILE A 88 0.96 7.67 14.75
N GLU A 89 2.06 8.01 14.10
CA GLU A 89 2.41 7.52 12.78
C GLU A 89 3.16 6.19 12.87
N ASN A 90 2.43 5.06 12.80
CA ASN A 90 3.01 3.72 12.88
C ASN A 90 3.66 3.27 11.55
N ARG A 91 4.55 4.10 10.98
CA ARG A 91 5.17 3.88 9.67
C ARG A 91 5.88 2.54 9.58
N GLY A 92 6.51 2.09 10.68
CA GLY A 92 7.25 0.83 10.75
C GLY A 92 6.43 -0.42 10.48
N ILE A 93 5.11 -0.38 10.68
CA ILE A 93 4.22 -1.56 10.57
C ILE A 93 3.13 -1.40 9.50
N VAL A 94 3.10 -0.28 8.78
CA VAL A 94 2.14 -0.05 7.70
C VAL A 94 2.39 -1.00 6.52
N GLY A 95 1.33 -1.51 5.91
CA GLY A 95 1.41 -2.59 4.92
C GLY A 95 2.28 -2.30 3.69
N SER A 96 2.32 -1.05 3.21
CA SER A 96 3.01 -0.68 1.97
C SER A 96 4.52 -0.49 2.11
N ILE A 97 5.01 0.00 3.25
CA ILE A 97 6.39 0.46 3.42
C ILE A 97 6.99 0.20 4.81
N GLY A 98 6.23 -0.36 5.75
CA GLY A 98 6.73 -0.70 7.08
C GLY A 98 7.68 -1.90 7.04
N GLY A 99 8.86 -1.78 7.63
CA GLY A 99 9.86 -2.85 7.70
C GLY A 99 10.27 -3.23 9.12
N GLN A 100 9.53 -2.79 10.13
CA GLN A 100 9.70 -3.21 11.52
C GLN A 100 9.51 -4.73 11.63
N GLY A 101 10.42 -5.39 12.33
CA GLY A 101 10.32 -6.81 12.59
C GLY A 101 10.42 -7.70 11.34
N THR A 102 9.61 -8.76 11.32
CA THR A 102 9.54 -9.74 10.21
C THR A 102 8.12 -9.95 9.70
N TRP A 103 7.95 -10.63 8.56
CA TRP A 103 6.61 -10.89 7.99
C TRP A 103 5.71 -11.74 8.88
N ARG A 104 6.29 -12.45 9.86
CA ARG A 104 5.54 -13.23 10.86
C ARG A 104 5.05 -12.38 12.03
N GLU A 105 5.68 -11.24 12.26
CA GLU A 105 5.27 -10.28 13.30
C GLU A 105 4.33 -9.23 12.69
N TYR A 106 4.75 -8.63 11.57
CA TYR A 106 3.98 -7.64 10.84
C TYR A 106 3.97 -7.98 9.35
N LEU A 107 2.78 -8.32 8.82
CA LEU A 107 2.62 -8.69 7.41
C LEU A 107 2.62 -7.42 6.53
N THR A 108 3.81 -7.00 6.16
CA THR A 108 4.04 -5.83 5.28
C THR A 108 4.81 -6.24 4.04
N LEU A 109 4.68 -5.43 2.98
CA LEU A 109 5.37 -5.66 1.72
C LEU A 109 6.91 -5.68 1.88
N PRO A 110 7.56 -4.73 2.58
CA PRO A 110 9.00 -4.83 2.84
C PRO A 110 9.40 -6.08 3.61
N ASN A 111 8.61 -6.50 4.61
CA ASN A 111 8.90 -7.69 5.40
C ASN A 111 8.85 -8.99 4.59
N ILE A 112 7.96 -9.04 3.58
CA ILE A 112 7.91 -10.12 2.59
C ILE A 112 9.13 -10.03 1.67
N LEU A 113 9.41 -8.85 1.09
CA LEU A 113 10.51 -8.63 0.15
C LEU A 113 11.89 -8.90 0.76
N LYS A 114 12.09 -8.64 2.05
CA LYS A 114 13.31 -9.00 2.80
C LYS A 114 13.64 -10.50 2.74
N LYS A 115 12.66 -11.38 2.46
CA LYS A 115 12.92 -12.82 2.23
C LYS A 115 13.57 -13.11 0.88
N PHE A 116 13.38 -12.25 -0.11
CA PHE A 116 13.92 -12.39 -1.45
C PHE A 116 15.15 -11.52 -1.68
N ASN A 117 15.20 -10.35 -1.04
CA ASN A 117 16.36 -9.46 -1.01
C ASN A 117 16.62 -8.96 0.43
N PRO A 118 17.53 -9.61 1.18
CA PRO A 118 17.90 -9.15 2.53
C PRO A 118 18.57 -7.78 2.57
N LYS A 119 19.03 -7.26 1.43
CA LYS A 119 19.66 -5.94 1.29
C LYS A 119 18.67 -4.84 0.89
N LEU A 120 17.35 -5.14 0.88
CA LEU A 120 16.30 -4.15 0.65
C LEU A 120 16.51 -2.94 1.58
N MET A 121 16.28 -1.74 1.06
CA MET A 121 16.40 -0.49 1.81
C MET A 121 15.21 0.44 1.56
N GLY A 122 15.07 1.48 2.38
CA GLY A 122 14.06 2.54 2.22
C GLY A 122 12.75 2.34 3.00
N TYR A 123 12.53 1.15 3.56
CA TYR A 123 11.37 0.87 4.42
C TYR A 123 11.46 1.57 5.78
N SER A 124 10.33 1.93 6.37
CA SER A 124 10.28 2.59 7.67
C SER A 124 10.59 1.61 8.81
N LEU A 125 11.24 2.10 9.87
CA LEU A 125 11.81 1.26 10.93
C LEU A 125 10.98 1.17 12.21
N GLY A 126 10.05 2.11 12.41
CA GLY A 126 9.20 2.19 13.59
C GLY A 126 8.22 3.34 13.52
N ASP A 127 7.68 3.73 14.66
CA ASP A 127 6.89 4.95 14.80
C ASP A 127 7.79 6.16 14.52
N ALA A 128 7.37 7.01 13.59
CA ALA A 128 8.22 8.05 13.05
C ALA A 128 7.40 9.09 12.30
N ILE A 129 7.72 10.36 12.47
CA ILE A 129 7.25 11.42 11.55
C ILE A 129 8.14 11.49 10.31
N CYS A 130 7.68 12.15 9.25
CA CYS A 130 8.38 12.17 7.95
C CYS A 130 9.85 12.66 8.00
N THR A 131 10.16 13.58 8.91
CA THR A 131 11.50 14.12 9.11
C THR A 131 12.43 13.19 9.88
N ASP A 132 11.88 12.20 10.58
CA ASP A 132 12.69 11.30 11.40
C ASP A 132 13.51 10.36 10.52
N PRO A 133 14.75 10.03 10.94
CA PRO A 133 15.55 9.02 10.24
C PRO A 133 14.83 7.68 10.11
N ALA A 134 13.96 7.32 11.06
CA ALA A 134 13.21 6.08 11.04
C ALA A 134 12.12 6.01 9.94
N ALA A 135 11.66 7.15 9.40
CA ALA A 135 10.70 7.16 8.30
C ALA A 135 11.30 6.67 6.97
N GLN A 136 12.63 6.80 6.80
CA GLN A 136 13.36 6.42 5.59
C GLN A 136 12.76 7.03 4.31
N LEU A 137 12.30 6.23 3.34
CA LEU A 137 11.73 6.72 2.07
C LEU A 137 10.20 6.71 2.06
N ASN A 138 9.56 6.61 3.23
CA ASN A 138 8.14 6.94 3.37
C ASN A 138 7.99 8.46 3.51
N VAL A 139 7.57 9.11 2.43
CA VAL A 139 7.36 10.58 2.39
C VAL A 139 5.87 10.95 2.41
N ALA A 140 4.99 10.00 2.73
CA ALA A 140 3.59 10.28 2.94
C ALA A 140 3.37 11.20 4.15
N GLU A 141 2.28 11.95 4.14
CA GLU A 141 1.95 12.92 5.17
C GLU A 141 0.48 12.84 5.58
N ALA A 142 0.19 13.04 6.86
CA ALA A 142 -1.17 13.12 7.34
C ALA A 142 -1.91 14.29 6.67
N GLY A 143 -3.16 14.06 6.26
CA GLY A 143 -3.99 15.09 5.63
C GLY A 143 -3.62 15.43 4.17
N ALA A 144 -2.59 14.80 3.59
CA ALA A 144 -2.19 15.06 2.21
C ALA A 144 -3.30 14.70 1.20
N MET A 145 -3.40 15.50 0.15
CA MET A 145 -4.35 15.35 -0.96
C MET A 145 -3.61 15.23 -2.29
N SER A 146 -4.37 15.02 -3.37
CA SER A 146 -3.83 14.91 -4.73
C SER A 146 -2.86 16.03 -5.11
N LYS A 147 -3.19 17.27 -4.74
CA LYS A 147 -2.38 18.47 -5.03
C LYS A 147 -0.97 18.43 -4.41
N ASP A 148 -0.79 17.64 -3.34
CA ASP A 148 0.48 17.55 -2.62
C ASP A 148 1.42 16.50 -3.24
N MET A 149 0.90 15.62 -4.11
CA MET A 149 1.68 14.55 -4.75
C MET A 149 2.90 15.05 -5.51
N THR A 150 2.77 16.16 -6.24
CA THR A 150 3.85 16.73 -7.06
C THR A 150 5.03 17.15 -6.18
N PHE A 151 4.75 17.76 -5.02
CA PHE A 151 5.77 18.11 -4.04
C PHE A 151 6.41 16.86 -3.43
N MET A 152 5.60 15.89 -2.99
CA MET A 152 6.08 14.62 -2.45
C MET A 152 6.98 13.87 -3.44
N ALA A 153 6.66 13.89 -4.74
CA ALA A 153 7.45 13.26 -5.78
C ALA A 153 8.85 13.90 -5.89
N THR A 154 8.90 15.23 -5.98
CA THR A 154 10.17 15.98 -6.04
C THR A 154 10.99 15.75 -4.77
N TYR A 155 10.34 15.77 -3.60
CA TYR A 155 11.02 15.51 -2.33
C TYR A 155 11.60 14.10 -2.26
N LEU A 156 10.82 13.08 -2.65
CA LEU A 156 11.28 11.69 -2.70
C LEU A 156 12.45 11.51 -3.68
N VAL A 157 12.35 12.09 -4.87
CA VAL A 157 13.42 12.08 -5.87
C VAL A 157 14.71 12.64 -5.27
N ASN A 158 14.65 13.79 -4.60
CA ASN A 158 15.82 14.40 -3.98
C ASN A 158 16.38 13.51 -2.87
N LYS A 159 15.51 12.95 -2.01
CA LYS A 159 15.91 12.04 -0.92
C LYS A 159 16.62 10.80 -1.46
N ILE A 160 16.14 10.21 -2.56
CA ILE A 160 16.79 9.08 -3.24
C ILE A 160 18.14 9.48 -3.85
N LYS A 161 18.22 10.63 -4.52
CA LYS A 161 19.45 11.10 -5.19
C LYS A 161 20.60 11.36 -4.21
N VAL A 162 20.31 11.80 -2.99
CA VAL A 162 21.32 12.10 -1.97
C VAL A 162 21.65 10.91 -1.07
N ASP A 163 20.88 9.82 -1.12
CA ASP A 163 21.12 8.64 -0.31
C ASP A 163 22.32 7.85 -0.87
N PRO A 164 23.46 7.79 -0.17
CA PRO A 164 24.67 7.14 -0.68
C PRO A 164 24.52 5.62 -0.82
N ARG A 165 23.46 5.02 -0.25
CA ARG A 165 23.17 3.59 -0.36
C ARG A 165 22.55 3.22 -1.72
N VAL A 166 22.04 4.20 -2.47
CA VAL A 166 21.28 3.97 -3.70
C VAL A 166 22.12 4.26 -4.95
N ASP A 167 22.43 3.23 -5.74
CA ASP A 167 22.87 3.41 -7.12
C ASP A 167 21.64 3.65 -8.00
N ILE A 168 21.33 4.93 -8.26
CA ILE A 168 20.11 5.35 -8.95
C ILE A 168 19.95 4.68 -10.33
N ASN A 169 21.05 4.38 -11.02
CA ASN A 169 21.05 3.83 -12.38
C ASN A 169 20.96 2.31 -12.43
N LYS A 170 21.32 1.62 -11.33
CA LYS A 170 21.30 0.15 -11.26
C LYS A 170 20.18 -0.42 -10.40
N HIS A 171 19.90 0.21 -9.26
CA HIS A 171 18.92 -0.30 -8.31
C HIS A 171 17.50 -0.14 -8.84
N TRP A 172 16.69 -1.19 -8.68
CA TRP A 172 15.25 -1.11 -8.92
C TRP A 172 14.53 -0.50 -7.72
N LYS A 173 13.69 0.49 -8.00
CA LYS A 173 12.80 1.13 -7.01
C LYS A 173 11.39 0.58 -7.17
N LEU A 174 10.76 0.23 -6.06
CA LEU A 174 9.31 0.07 -5.97
C LEU A 174 8.75 1.25 -5.16
N ILE A 175 7.90 2.06 -5.78
CA ILE A 175 7.24 3.20 -5.15
C ILE A 175 5.75 2.91 -5.05
N SER A 176 5.21 2.88 -3.84
CA SER A 176 3.77 2.80 -3.60
C SER A 176 3.19 4.22 -3.51
N LEU A 177 2.09 4.47 -4.23
CA LEU A 177 1.36 5.73 -4.19
C LEU A 177 -0.10 5.43 -3.86
N MET A 178 -0.54 5.86 -2.67
CA MET A 178 -1.92 5.76 -2.23
C MET A 178 -2.36 7.10 -1.66
N ILE A 179 -3.20 7.81 -2.40
CA ILE A 179 -3.73 9.12 -2.01
C ILE A 179 -5.16 9.26 -2.50
N GLY A 180 -5.91 10.17 -1.89
CA GLY A 180 -7.28 10.49 -2.28
C GLY A 180 -8.27 10.43 -1.13
N SER A 181 -7.90 9.82 0.00
CA SER A 181 -8.80 9.72 1.16
C SER A 181 -9.23 11.10 1.63
N ASN A 182 -8.28 12.04 1.71
CA ASN A 182 -8.55 13.44 2.10
C ASN A 182 -9.26 14.24 1.01
N ASP A 183 -9.04 13.93 -0.27
CA ASP A 183 -9.80 14.51 -1.37
C ASP A 183 -11.29 14.17 -1.22
N PHE A 184 -11.61 12.94 -0.84
CA PHE A 184 -12.98 12.52 -0.57
C PHE A 184 -13.53 13.08 0.74
N CYS A 185 -12.71 13.06 1.78
CA CYS A 185 -13.13 13.37 3.15
C CYS A 185 -13.33 14.87 3.41
N SER A 186 -12.59 15.73 2.70
CA SER A 186 -12.55 17.17 2.97
C SER A 186 -12.72 18.04 1.72
N ASN A 187 -12.23 17.63 0.55
CA ASN A 187 -12.24 18.48 -0.64
C ASN A 187 -13.54 18.35 -1.46
N MET A 188 -14.09 17.14 -1.57
CA MET A 188 -15.24 16.83 -2.43
C MET A 188 -16.49 17.66 -2.15
N CYS A 189 -16.69 18.08 -0.90
CA CYS A 189 -17.82 18.91 -0.47
C CYS A 189 -17.46 20.40 -0.30
N ALA A 190 -16.20 20.77 -0.51
CA ALA A 190 -15.71 22.14 -0.43
C ALA A 190 -15.78 22.88 -1.78
N THR A 191 -15.86 22.15 -2.90
CA THR A 191 -15.97 22.73 -4.24
C THR A 191 -17.43 22.89 -4.67
N SER A 192 -17.70 23.86 -5.55
CA SER A 192 -19.04 24.05 -6.13
C SER A 192 -19.44 22.91 -7.08
N SER A 193 -18.45 22.21 -7.65
CA SER A 193 -18.65 21.02 -8.45
C SER A 193 -17.65 19.93 -8.02
N PRO A 194 -18.10 18.88 -7.33
CA PRO A 194 -17.24 17.77 -6.90
C PRO A 194 -16.52 17.07 -8.06
N TRP A 195 -17.06 17.17 -9.28
CA TRP A 195 -16.48 16.57 -10.49
C TRP A 195 -15.17 17.22 -10.95
N THR A 196 -14.90 18.48 -10.57
CA THR A 196 -13.63 19.13 -10.92
C THR A 196 -12.45 18.44 -10.23
N MET A 197 -12.66 17.94 -9.00
CA MET A 197 -11.64 17.23 -8.22
C MET A 197 -11.09 16.00 -8.97
N LEU A 198 -11.90 15.29 -9.77
CA LEU A 198 -11.40 14.18 -10.60
C LEU A 198 -10.40 14.64 -11.67
N ASN A 199 -10.69 15.78 -12.31
CA ASN A 199 -9.81 16.33 -13.33
C ASN A 199 -8.52 16.87 -12.71
N ASP A 200 -8.62 17.52 -11.56
CA ASP A 200 -7.46 18.04 -10.82
C ASP A 200 -6.57 16.88 -10.35
N HIS A 201 -7.16 15.84 -9.74
CA HIS A 201 -6.45 14.61 -9.36
C HIS A 201 -5.71 14.00 -10.55
N LYS A 202 -6.37 13.87 -11.70
CA LYS A 202 -5.75 13.33 -12.92
C LYS A 202 -4.55 14.16 -13.37
N ILE A 203 -4.66 15.49 -13.35
CA ILE A 203 -3.56 16.38 -13.75
C ILE A 203 -2.37 16.21 -12.79
N ASP A 204 -2.62 16.25 -11.49
CA ASP A 204 -1.60 16.10 -10.45
C ASP A 204 -0.93 14.71 -10.50
N LEU A 205 -1.71 13.66 -10.73
CA LEU A 205 -1.20 12.30 -10.89
C LEU A 205 -0.29 12.19 -12.12
N ILE A 206 -0.69 12.74 -13.27
CA ILE A 206 0.13 12.74 -14.49
C ILE A 206 1.45 13.50 -14.25
N HIS A 207 1.41 14.66 -13.59
CA HIS A 207 2.61 15.43 -13.28
C HIS A 207 3.53 14.67 -12.31
N THR A 208 2.97 14.08 -11.26
CA THR A 208 3.68 13.24 -10.30
C THR A 208 4.40 12.07 -10.99
N LEU A 209 3.68 11.31 -11.83
CA LEU A 209 4.26 10.17 -12.55
C LEU A 209 5.34 10.60 -13.55
N ARG A 210 5.21 11.78 -14.18
CA ARG A 210 6.26 12.35 -15.05
C ARG A 210 7.51 12.69 -14.24
N ILE A 211 7.38 13.34 -13.08
CA ILE A 211 8.52 13.65 -12.20
C ILE A 211 9.28 12.37 -11.83
N LEU A 212 8.56 11.33 -11.39
CA LEU A 212 9.17 10.05 -11.03
C LEU A 212 9.86 9.39 -12.24
N ARG A 213 9.18 9.32 -13.39
CA ARG A 213 9.71 8.73 -14.62
C ARG A 213 10.98 9.44 -15.10
N ASP A 214 10.97 10.77 -15.10
CA ASP A 214 12.03 11.58 -15.69
C ASP A 214 13.29 11.64 -14.79
N ASN A 215 13.14 11.31 -13.50
CA ASN A 215 14.23 11.41 -12.53
C ASN A 215 14.71 10.08 -11.95
N LEU A 216 13.89 9.03 -11.97
CA LEU A 216 14.19 7.73 -11.36
C LEU A 216 14.10 6.62 -12.41
N PRO A 217 15.19 6.29 -13.13
CA PRO A 217 15.20 5.14 -14.04
C PRO A 217 14.95 3.85 -13.25
N ARG A 218 14.52 2.74 -13.87
CA ARG A 218 14.29 1.45 -13.18
C ARG A 218 13.36 1.58 -11.96
N THR A 219 12.19 2.15 -12.20
CA THR A 219 11.19 2.38 -11.15
C THR A 219 9.88 1.71 -11.56
N PHE A 220 9.35 0.88 -10.66
CA PHE A 220 8.00 0.37 -10.72
C PHE A 220 7.14 1.17 -9.74
N VAL A 221 6.11 1.83 -10.25
CA VAL A 221 5.15 2.60 -9.43
C VAL A 221 3.88 1.79 -9.28
N ALA A 222 3.55 1.43 -8.04
CA ALA A 222 2.29 0.80 -7.68
C ALA A 222 1.29 1.90 -7.29
N LEU A 223 0.39 2.23 -8.22
CA LEU A 223 -0.74 3.12 -7.94
C LEU A 223 -1.83 2.31 -7.23
N ILE A 224 -2.15 2.69 -5.99
CA ILE A 224 -3.10 1.99 -5.13
C ILE A 224 -4.31 2.91 -4.93
N PRO A 225 -5.51 2.52 -5.40
CA PRO A 225 -6.70 3.31 -5.16
C PRO A 225 -7.03 3.34 -3.67
N PRO A 226 -7.44 4.51 -3.12
CA PRO A 226 -7.94 4.59 -1.76
C PRO A 226 -9.22 3.75 -1.58
N PRO A 227 -9.54 3.32 -0.34
CA PRO A 227 -10.72 2.53 -0.07
C PRO A 227 -12.01 3.30 -0.38
N HIS A 228 -13.02 2.59 -0.88
CA HIS A 228 -14.31 3.20 -1.17
C HIS A 228 -15.07 3.54 0.12
N LEU A 229 -15.31 4.82 0.39
CA LEU A 229 -15.82 5.30 1.69
C LEU A 229 -17.28 4.92 2.00
N LYS A 230 -18.03 4.37 1.04
CA LYS A 230 -19.36 3.78 1.30
C LYS A 230 -19.32 2.70 2.38
N GLU A 231 -18.29 1.86 2.36
CA GLU A 231 -18.15 0.78 3.34
C GLU A 231 -17.84 1.35 4.73
N LEU A 232 -17.09 2.44 4.80
CA LEU A 232 -16.83 3.16 6.05
C LEU A 232 -18.12 3.77 6.62
N VAL A 233 -18.93 4.43 5.78
CA VAL A 233 -20.24 4.97 6.19
C VAL A 233 -21.20 3.85 6.62
N ALA A 234 -21.18 2.71 5.94
CA ALA A 234 -21.99 1.54 6.30
C ALA A 234 -21.55 0.93 7.64
N ALA A 235 -20.25 0.79 7.87
CA ALA A 235 -19.68 0.26 9.12
C ALA A 235 -19.96 1.15 10.33
N HIS A 236 -20.21 2.44 10.13
CA HIS A 236 -20.57 3.37 11.19
C HIS A 236 -22.04 3.25 11.64
N LYS A 237 -22.93 2.70 10.81
CA LYS A 237 -24.36 2.55 11.16
C LYS A 237 -24.51 1.66 12.40
N GLY A 238 -25.21 2.15 13.41
CA GLY A 238 -25.42 1.43 14.67
C GLY A 238 -24.22 1.44 15.63
N ARG A 239 -23.17 2.23 15.34
CA ARG A 239 -21.98 2.43 16.21
C ARG A 239 -21.87 3.89 16.68
N GLU A 240 -22.99 4.44 17.12
CA GLU A 240 -23.21 5.88 17.32
C GLU A 240 -22.70 6.40 18.68
N SER A 241 -21.44 6.12 19.03
CA SER A 241 -20.84 6.84 20.16
C SER A 241 -20.57 8.29 19.77
N PHE A 242 -20.78 9.22 20.71
CA PHE A 242 -20.51 10.64 20.47
C PHE A 242 -19.07 10.88 19.99
N LEU A 243 -18.11 10.16 20.57
CA LEU A 243 -16.70 10.24 20.18
C LEU A 243 -16.47 9.75 18.76
N CYS A 244 -17.10 8.64 18.35
CA CYS A 244 -16.96 8.12 16.99
C CYS A 244 -17.58 9.07 15.96
N TYR A 245 -18.74 9.66 16.28
CA TYR A 245 -19.37 10.68 15.44
C TYR A 245 -18.48 11.91 15.30
N LEU A 246 -17.98 12.46 16.42
CA LEU A 246 -17.12 13.65 16.41
C LEU A 246 -15.82 13.41 15.64
N ALA A 247 -15.17 12.26 15.84
CA ALA A 247 -13.97 11.91 15.10
C ALA A 247 -14.25 11.76 13.60
N SER A 248 -15.34 11.08 13.22
CA SER A 248 -15.72 10.92 11.81
C SER A 248 -16.06 12.26 11.15
N MET A 249 -16.62 13.21 11.91
CA MET A 249 -16.88 14.58 11.47
C MET A 249 -15.59 15.38 11.24
N ILE A 250 -14.59 15.20 12.10
CA ILE A 250 -13.29 15.89 11.98
C ILE A 250 -12.47 15.30 10.82
N GLU A 251 -12.33 13.98 10.79
CA GLU A 251 -11.48 13.30 9.81
C GLU A 251 -12.11 13.20 8.42
N CYS A 252 -13.44 13.15 8.33
CA CYS A 252 -14.13 12.88 7.08
C CYS A 252 -15.50 13.57 6.95
N SER A 253 -15.49 14.88 7.15
CA SER A 253 -16.69 15.73 7.15
C SER A 253 -17.60 15.55 5.93
N CYS A 254 -17.07 15.44 4.70
CA CYS A 254 -17.87 15.28 3.49
C CYS A 254 -18.72 14.00 3.49
N MET A 255 -18.28 12.96 4.19
CA MET A 255 -18.96 11.67 4.26
C MET A 255 -19.87 11.51 5.47
N PHE A 256 -19.63 12.27 6.55
CA PHE A 256 -20.34 12.07 7.83
C PHE A 256 -21.22 13.25 8.24
N ALA A 257 -20.94 14.47 7.79
CA ALA A 257 -21.76 15.63 8.11
C ALA A 257 -23.19 15.46 7.58
N LEU A 258 -24.16 15.87 8.42
CA LEU A 258 -25.58 15.76 8.10
C LEU A 258 -25.94 16.61 6.89
N GLN A 259 -25.31 17.78 6.73
CA GLN A 259 -25.53 18.70 5.61
C GLN A 259 -25.16 18.11 4.25
N PHE A 260 -24.32 17.07 4.22
CA PHE A 260 -23.87 16.41 2.99
C PHE A 260 -24.54 15.05 2.77
N ARG A 261 -25.55 14.69 3.58
CA ARG A 261 -26.20 13.37 3.56
C ARG A 261 -26.79 13.04 2.19
N ASP A 262 -27.43 14.02 1.55
CA ASP A 262 -28.15 13.83 0.30
C ASP A 262 -27.21 13.78 -0.92
N GLN A 263 -25.99 14.31 -0.79
CA GLN A 263 -24.95 14.32 -1.81
C GLN A 263 -24.12 13.03 -1.83
N ARG A 264 -24.13 12.22 -0.75
CA ARG A 264 -23.33 10.97 -0.65
C ARG A 264 -23.53 10.00 -1.83
N PRO A 265 -24.74 9.78 -2.38
CA PRO A 265 -24.90 8.93 -3.55
C PRO A 265 -24.15 9.41 -4.79
N GLU A 266 -23.99 10.73 -4.96
CA GLU A 266 -23.15 11.30 -6.02
C GLU A 266 -21.67 11.14 -5.70
N TYR A 267 -21.27 11.39 -4.45
CA TYR A 267 -19.91 11.20 -3.96
C TYR A 267 -19.40 9.77 -4.18
N TYR A 268 -20.23 8.75 -3.96
CA TYR A 268 -19.85 7.37 -4.26
C TYR A 268 -19.53 7.14 -5.74
N LYS A 269 -20.31 7.74 -6.66
CA LYS A 269 -20.05 7.64 -8.11
C LYS A 269 -18.75 8.34 -8.52
N LEU A 270 -18.37 9.41 -7.81
CA LEU A 270 -17.10 10.10 -8.01
C LEU A 270 -15.93 9.22 -7.57
N ILE A 271 -16.01 8.62 -6.38
CA ILE A 271 -14.98 7.72 -5.84
C ILE A 271 -14.73 6.54 -6.78
N GLU A 272 -15.79 5.96 -7.38
CA GLU A 272 -15.68 4.89 -8.38
C GLU A 272 -14.88 5.27 -9.63
N ARG A 273 -14.71 6.57 -9.91
CA ARG A 273 -14.01 7.10 -11.10
C ARG A 273 -12.65 7.72 -10.80
N PHE A 274 -12.16 7.56 -9.56
CA PHE A 274 -10.98 8.27 -9.09
C PHE A 274 -9.65 7.72 -9.63
N VAL A 275 -9.59 6.44 -10.03
CA VAL A 275 -8.38 5.78 -10.54
C VAL A 275 -8.61 5.15 -11.90
#